data_AF-A0A932L9I0-F1
#
_entry.id   AF-A0A932L9I0-F1
#
_cell.length_a   1.000
_cell.length_b   1.000
_cell.length_c   1.000
_cell.angle_alpha   90.00
_cell.angle_beta   90.00
_cell.angle_gamma   90.00
#
_symmetry.space_group_name_H-M   'P 1'
#
loop_
_entity.id
_entity.type
_entity.pdbx_description
1 polymer ?
#
loop_
_entity_poly.entity_id
_entity_poly.type
_entity_poly.pdbx_seq_one_letter_code
_entity_poly.pdbx_strand_id
1 'polypeptide(L)'
;MTARFWLWTLTMMACLGIGAAWADQREVRVLGQDLPLPGTSLEDIRVMKLAKGQRLVCESDTDKPRLARPGLMEQQRGRTADHLRRCSIFADGGDNSWTQANIATAFGPARLWLIFVEQGANGRYRLAQFSLWSKRDNWDKAAGLLKSILGEPATLAERYLGWQDEQHETQMFIDEKNPDEFAVAIGDQRLRKLMK
;
A
#
# COMPACT_ATOMS: atom_id res chain seq x y z
N MET A 1 -14.25 46.47 52.82
CA MET A 1 -13.56 46.73 51.53
C MET A 1 -12.07 46.60 51.75
N THR A 2 -11.44 45.56 51.17
CA THR A 2 -10.07 45.48 50.61
C THR A 2 -9.80 44.00 50.35
N ALA A 3 -9.78 43.64 49.07
CA ALA A 3 -9.60 42.29 48.57
C ALA A 3 -8.16 41.80 48.76
N ARG A 4 -7.99 40.53 49.15
CA ARG A 4 -6.71 39.82 49.11
C ARG A 4 -6.81 38.73 48.05
N PHE A 5 -6.34 39.06 46.86
CA PHE A 5 -6.05 38.13 45.77
C PHE A 5 -4.79 37.34 46.12
N TRP A 6 -4.89 36.01 46.16
CA TRP A 6 -3.74 35.12 46.13
C TRP A 6 -3.91 34.19 44.93
N LEU A 7 -3.28 34.59 43.82
CA LEU A 7 -3.07 33.75 42.64
C LEU A 7 -2.00 32.71 42.97
N TRP A 8 -2.38 31.43 42.95
CA TRP A 8 -1.43 30.33 42.71
C TRP A 8 -1.65 29.82 41.30
N THR A 9 -0.95 30.42 40.35
CA THR A 9 -0.73 29.84 39.01
C THR A 9 0.35 28.77 39.13
N LEU A 10 -0.08 27.52 39.26
CA LEU A 10 0.80 26.36 39.04
C LEU A 10 0.80 26.08 37.54
N THR A 11 1.76 26.69 36.86
CA THR A 11 2.06 26.46 35.44
C THR A 11 2.61 25.05 35.30
N MET A 12 1.75 24.08 35.03
CA MET A 12 2.17 22.72 34.71
C MET A 12 2.65 22.70 33.26
N MET A 13 3.96 22.84 33.12
CA MET A 13 4.71 22.70 31.88
C MET A 13 4.70 21.21 31.49
N ALA A 14 3.72 20.77 30.71
CA ALA A 14 3.71 19.45 30.10
C ALA A 14 4.35 19.53 28.71
N CYS A 15 5.68 19.59 28.67
CA CYS A 15 6.46 19.23 27.49
C CYS A 15 6.64 17.71 27.48
N LEU A 16 5.73 16.94 26.87
CA LEU A 16 6.01 15.55 26.53
C LEU A 16 5.28 15.14 25.24
N GLY A 17 6.06 14.89 24.19
CA GLY A 17 5.67 13.98 23.12
C GLY A 17 5.18 14.59 21.82
N ILE A 18 5.94 15.52 21.20
CA ILE A 18 6.01 15.49 19.72
C ILE A 18 6.92 14.31 19.38
N GLY A 19 6.46 13.09 19.68
CA GLY A 19 6.91 11.94 18.93
C GLY A 19 6.38 12.19 17.53
N ALA A 20 7.28 12.45 16.58
CA ALA A 20 6.92 12.21 15.19
C ALA A 20 6.33 10.80 15.18
N ALA A 21 5.02 10.69 14.92
CA ALA A 21 4.35 9.42 14.73
C ALA A 21 4.87 8.86 13.41
N TRP A 22 6.11 8.34 13.44
CA TRP A 22 6.51 7.28 12.55
C TRP A 22 5.54 6.16 12.89
N ALA A 23 4.41 6.06 12.17
CA ALA A 23 3.66 4.82 12.22
C ALA A 23 4.66 3.72 11.99
N ASP A 24 4.64 2.78 12.90
CA ASP A 24 5.56 1.68 12.90
C ASP A 24 5.19 0.81 11.69
N GLN A 25 5.78 1.10 10.51
CA GLN A 25 5.53 0.47 9.20
C GLN A 25 6.05 -0.98 9.15
N ARG A 26 5.90 -1.70 10.26
CA ARG A 26 6.44 -3.04 10.47
C ARG A 26 5.75 -4.03 9.57
N GLU A 27 4.47 -3.83 9.29
CA GLU A 27 3.67 -4.61 8.36
C GLU A 27 4.24 -4.58 6.94
N VAL A 28 4.77 -3.45 6.47
CA VAL A 28 5.40 -3.42 5.14
C VAL A 28 6.75 -4.10 5.20
N ARG A 29 7.56 -3.79 6.22
CA ARG A 29 8.93 -4.32 6.38
C ARG A 29 8.98 -5.83 6.58
N VAL A 30 7.99 -6.41 7.28
CA VAL A 30 7.92 -7.87 7.48
C VAL A 30 7.58 -8.61 6.18
N LEU A 31 6.89 -7.95 5.25
CA LEU A 31 6.55 -8.52 3.94
C LEU A 31 7.70 -8.36 2.93
N GLY A 32 8.54 -7.33 3.06
CA GLY A 32 9.72 -7.14 2.22
C GLY A 32 10.44 -5.83 2.48
N GLN A 33 11.76 -5.83 2.35
CA GLN A 33 12.58 -4.64 2.64
C GLN A 33 12.49 -3.54 1.58
N ASP A 34 12.28 -3.91 0.32
CA ASP A 34 12.24 -2.98 -0.82
C ASP A 34 10.81 -2.64 -1.26
N LEU A 35 9.81 -2.92 -0.41
CA LEU A 35 8.42 -2.61 -0.70
C LEU A 35 8.13 -1.11 -0.54
N PRO A 36 7.33 -0.52 -1.43
CA PRO A 36 6.93 0.87 -1.28
C PRO A 36 6.01 1.07 -0.08
N LEU A 37 6.20 2.20 0.60
CA LEU A 37 5.44 2.54 1.79
C LEU A 37 4.19 3.35 1.40
N PRO A 38 3.00 3.10 1.99
CA PRO A 38 1.86 3.99 1.86
C PRO A 38 2.24 5.45 2.15
N GLY A 39 1.68 6.39 1.39
CA GLY A 39 2.02 7.81 1.44
C GLY A 39 3.27 8.23 0.63
N THR A 40 4.05 7.27 0.12
CA THR A 40 5.19 7.61 -0.77
C THR A 40 4.69 8.25 -2.07
N SER A 41 5.45 9.20 -2.63
CA SER A 41 5.05 9.83 -3.88
C SER A 41 5.23 8.90 -5.08
N LEU A 42 4.46 9.11 -6.15
CA LEU A 42 4.62 8.35 -7.38
C LEU A 42 6.03 8.49 -7.97
N GLU A 43 6.58 9.71 -7.96
CA GLU A 43 7.91 9.97 -8.52
C GLU A 43 9.03 9.25 -7.73
N ASP A 44 8.91 9.19 -6.40
CA ASP A 44 9.87 8.44 -5.58
C ASP A 44 9.79 6.92 -5.85
N ILE A 45 8.59 6.40 -6.11
CA ILE A 45 8.41 4.98 -6.44
C ILE A 45 8.91 4.68 -7.86
N ARG A 46 8.81 5.62 -8.81
CA ARG A 46 9.36 5.45 -10.17
C ARG A 46 10.87 5.24 -10.17
N VAL A 47 11.59 5.78 -9.19
CA VAL A 47 13.05 5.62 -9.05
C VAL A 47 13.45 4.43 -8.15
N MET A 48 12.48 3.62 -7.70
CA MET A 48 12.79 2.43 -6.90
C MET A 48 13.66 1.45 -7.67
N LYS A 49 14.57 0.77 -6.96
CA LYS A 49 15.42 -0.24 -7.58
C LYS A 49 14.60 -1.50 -7.86
N LEU A 50 14.47 -1.84 -9.15
CA LEU A 50 13.82 -3.06 -9.61
C LEU A 50 14.86 -4.05 -10.14
N ALA A 51 14.46 -5.33 -10.27
CA ALA A 51 15.33 -6.33 -10.89
C ALA A 51 15.58 -5.98 -12.37
N LYS A 52 16.66 -6.51 -12.94
CA LYS A 52 17.04 -6.23 -14.34
C LYS A 52 15.87 -6.56 -15.29
N GLY A 53 15.52 -5.62 -16.16
CA GLY A 53 14.44 -5.79 -17.14
C GLY A 53 13.03 -5.59 -16.57
N GLN A 54 12.89 -5.23 -15.28
CA GLN A 54 11.62 -4.86 -14.69
C GLN A 54 11.40 -3.34 -14.71
N ARG A 55 10.14 -2.91 -14.85
CA ARG A 55 9.73 -1.51 -14.75
C ARG A 55 8.37 -1.35 -14.09
N LEU A 56 8.20 -0.23 -13.42
CA LEU A 56 6.89 0.24 -13.01
C LEU A 56 6.14 0.79 -14.23
N VAL A 57 4.91 0.33 -14.45
CA VAL A 57 4.01 0.84 -15.49
C VAL A 57 2.69 1.23 -14.85
N CYS A 58 2.20 2.43 -15.18
CA CYS A 58 0.91 2.94 -14.73
C CYS A 58 -0.11 2.99 -15.87
N GLU A 59 -1.40 2.90 -15.53
CA GLU A 59 -2.50 3.04 -16.47
C GLU A 59 -2.56 4.41 -17.17
N SER A 60 -1.93 5.44 -16.61
CA SER A 60 -1.84 6.77 -17.23
C SER A 60 -0.63 6.96 -18.13
N ASP A 61 0.31 6.01 -18.15
CA ASP A 61 1.53 6.18 -18.93
C ASP A 61 1.17 6.24 -20.42
N THR A 62 1.75 7.21 -21.14
CA THR A 62 1.48 7.43 -22.57
C THR A 62 2.17 6.39 -23.45
N ASP A 63 3.36 5.94 -23.04
CA ASP A 63 4.15 4.92 -23.73
C ASP A 63 4.13 3.59 -22.95
N LYS A 64 2.99 2.92 -22.99
CA LYS A 64 2.85 1.59 -22.36
C LYS A 64 3.46 0.51 -23.25
N PRO A 65 4.14 -0.47 -22.66
CA PRO A 65 4.48 -1.68 -23.40
C PRO A 65 3.26 -2.34 -24.02
N ARG A 66 3.49 -3.05 -25.13
CA ARG A 66 2.59 -4.11 -25.55
C ARG A 66 2.57 -5.19 -24.47
N LEU A 67 1.46 -5.31 -23.76
CA LEU A 67 1.29 -6.31 -22.70
C LEU A 67 0.85 -7.65 -23.29
N ALA A 68 1.33 -8.75 -22.72
CA ALA A 68 0.84 -10.09 -23.02
C ALA A 68 -0.65 -10.27 -22.63
N ARG A 69 -1.11 -9.52 -21.62
CA ARG A 69 -2.53 -9.45 -21.21
C ARG A 69 -2.96 -7.97 -21.19
N PRO A 70 -3.46 -7.43 -22.31
CA PRO A 70 -3.78 -6.01 -22.46
C PRO A 70 -4.77 -5.47 -21.41
N GLY A 71 -5.75 -6.29 -21.02
CA GLY A 71 -6.79 -5.92 -20.04
C GLY A 71 -6.27 -5.59 -18.63
N LEU A 72 -5.01 -5.87 -18.32
CA LEU A 72 -4.44 -5.55 -17.00
C LEU A 72 -4.17 -4.06 -16.79
N MET A 73 -4.00 -3.27 -17.87
CA MET A 73 -3.68 -1.82 -17.79
C MET A 73 -4.65 -0.96 -18.62
N GLU A 74 -5.86 -1.48 -18.84
CA GLU A 74 -6.95 -0.71 -19.43
C GLU A 74 -7.35 0.41 -18.46
N GLN A 75 -7.31 1.64 -18.97
CA GLN A 75 -7.75 2.80 -18.21
C GLN A 75 -9.24 2.64 -17.88
N GLN A 76 -9.58 2.63 -16.58
CA GLN A 76 -10.97 2.71 -16.19
C GLN A 76 -11.51 4.09 -16.57
N ARG A 77 -12.48 4.12 -17.47
CA ARG A 77 -13.14 5.36 -17.88
C ARG A 77 -14.22 5.70 -16.86
N GLY A 78 -14.00 6.76 -16.09
CA GLY A 78 -14.98 7.31 -15.13
C GLY A 78 -14.45 8.60 -14.50
N ARG A 79 -15.33 9.55 -14.13
CA ARG A 79 -14.93 10.83 -13.50
C ARG A 79 -14.16 10.64 -12.18
N THR A 80 -14.39 9.53 -11.49
CA THR A 80 -13.65 9.14 -10.28
C THR A 80 -12.31 8.46 -10.57
N ALA A 81 -11.98 8.14 -11.83
CA ALA A 81 -10.73 7.45 -12.17
C ALA A 81 -9.57 8.41 -12.48
N ASP A 82 -9.84 9.69 -12.79
CA ASP A 82 -8.80 10.63 -13.24
C ASP A 82 -7.81 11.01 -12.12
N HIS A 83 -8.31 11.06 -10.87
CA HIS A 83 -7.51 11.32 -9.68
C HIS A 83 -6.85 10.05 -9.12
N LEU A 84 -7.03 8.90 -9.79
CA LEU A 84 -6.41 7.63 -9.42
C LEU A 84 -5.38 7.20 -10.48
N ARG A 85 -4.29 6.57 -10.01
CA ARG A 85 -3.31 5.90 -10.87
C ARG A 85 -3.08 4.50 -10.35
N ARG A 86 -3.35 3.52 -11.20
CA ARG A 86 -3.05 2.13 -10.91
C ARG A 86 -1.77 1.76 -11.64
N CYS A 87 -0.83 1.17 -10.92
CA CYS A 87 0.47 0.79 -11.44
C CYS A 87 0.83 -0.62 -11.00
N SER A 88 1.68 -1.28 -11.77
CA SER A 88 2.25 -2.59 -11.42
C SER A 88 3.65 -2.72 -12.02
N ILE A 89 4.36 -3.78 -11.62
CA ILE A 89 5.68 -4.09 -12.15
C ILE A 89 5.55 -5.09 -13.30
N PHE A 90 6.18 -4.78 -14.42
CA PHE A 90 6.23 -5.63 -15.59
C PHE A 90 7.68 -5.96 -15.93
N ALA A 91 7.90 -7.14 -16.51
CA ALA A 91 9.17 -7.59 -17.06
C ALA A 91 9.06 -7.79 -18.56
N ASP A 92 10.18 -7.63 -19.26
CA ASP A 92 10.31 -8.01 -20.67
C ASP A 92 10.03 -9.52 -20.82
N GLY A 93 8.98 -9.85 -21.59
CA GLY A 93 8.57 -11.22 -21.89
C GLY A 93 9.19 -11.78 -23.16
N GLY A 94 10.03 -11.00 -23.86
CA GLY A 94 10.47 -11.30 -25.22
C GLY A 94 9.45 -10.88 -26.28
N ASP A 95 9.85 -10.91 -27.55
CA ASP A 95 9.01 -10.61 -28.72
C ASP A 95 8.26 -9.27 -28.64
N ASN A 96 8.94 -8.24 -28.11
CA ASN A 96 8.35 -6.92 -27.84
C ASN A 96 7.10 -6.97 -26.95
N SER A 97 6.96 -7.97 -26.09
CA SER A 97 5.85 -8.14 -25.17
C SER A 97 6.30 -8.03 -23.71
N TRP A 98 5.41 -7.55 -22.84
CA TRP A 98 5.68 -7.44 -21.41
C TRP A 98 4.68 -8.27 -20.61
N THR A 99 5.18 -8.91 -19.56
CA THR A 99 4.36 -9.72 -18.64
C THR A 99 4.42 -9.12 -17.24
N GLN A 100 3.36 -9.32 -16.47
CA GLN A 100 3.36 -8.87 -15.08
C GLN A 100 4.43 -9.64 -14.30
N ALA A 101 5.35 -8.90 -13.68
CA ALA A 101 6.47 -9.49 -12.98
C ALA A 101 6.11 -9.85 -11.54
N ASN A 102 6.75 -10.91 -11.04
CA ASN A 102 6.80 -11.17 -9.62
C ASN A 102 7.95 -10.39 -8.98
N ILE A 103 7.72 -9.91 -7.77
CA ILE A 103 8.74 -9.43 -6.86
C ILE A 103 8.95 -10.44 -5.73
N ALA A 104 10.13 -10.41 -5.13
CA ALA A 104 10.43 -11.20 -3.95
C ALA A 104 9.74 -10.59 -2.72
N THR A 105 9.08 -11.43 -1.93
CA THR A 105 8.53 -11.07 -0.61
C THR A 105 8.97 -12.11 0.41
N ALA A 106 8.82 -11.82 1.70
CA ALA A 106 9.15 -12.74 2.78
C ALA A 106 8.33 -14.04 2.72
N PHE A 107 7.12 -13.99 2.17
CA PHE A 107 6.26 -15.17 2.03
C PHE A 107 6.37 -15.88 0.68
N GLY A 108 7.11 -15.33 -0.29
CA GLY A 108 7.34 -15.93 -1.61
C GLY A 108 7.19 -14.93 -2.76
N PRO A 109 7.26 -15.37 -4.03
CA PRO A 109 7.02 -14.50 -5.17
C PRO A 109 5.59 -13.94 -5.16
N ALA A 110 5.43 -12.64 -5.42
CA ALA A 110 4.13 -12.00 -5.50
C ALA A 110 4.08 -10.93 -6.59
N ARG A 111 2.91 -10.71 -7.17
CA ARG A 111 2.65 -9.61 -8.11
C ARG A 111 2.28 -8.36 -7.31
N LEU A 112 3.01 -7.27 -7.53
CA LEU A 112 2.76 -6.00 -6.85
C LEU A 112 1.79 -5.13 -7.65
N TRP A 113 0.72 -4.69 -7.00
CA TRP A 113 -0.20 -3.67 -7.50
C TRP A 113 -0.17 -2.45 -6.61
N LEU A 114 -0.21 -1.27 -7.21
CA LEU A 114 -0.10 0.02 -6.54
C LEU A 114 -1.26 0.90 -6.98
N ILE A 115 -1.92 1.53 -6.02
CA ILE A 115 -2.98 2.50 -6.27
C ILE A 115 -2.55 3.81 -5.64
N PHE A 116 -2.34 4.81 -6.50
CA PHE A 116 -2.05 6.17 -6.10
C PHE A 116 -3.31 7.02 -6.22
N VAL A 117 -3.41 8.00 -5.33
CA VAL A 117 -4.46 9.01 -5.31
C VAL A 117 -3.83 10.40 -5.43
N GLU A 118 -4.47 11.27 -6.18
CA GLU A 118 -4.09 12.68 -6.25
C GLU A 118 -4.34 13.35 -4.90
N GLN A 119 -3.34 14.06 -4.39
CA GLN A 119 -3.40 14.79 -3.14
C GLN A 119 -3.16 16.29 -3.40
N GLY A 120 -4.21 17.09 -3.24
CA GLY A 120 -4.19 18.54 -3.49
C GLY A 120 -4.40 18.90 -4.96
N ALA A 121 -4.34 20.20 -5.28
CA ALA A 121 -4.69 20.74 -6.60
C ALA A 121 -3.54 20.74 -7.63
N ASN A 122 -2.44 20.03 -7.35
CA ASN A 122 -1.19 20.16 -8.11
C ASN A 122 -0.81 18.89 -8.88
N GLY A 123 -1.72 17.92 -9.10
CA GLY A 123 -1.40 16.69 -9.81
C GLY A 123 -0.41 15.78 -9.08
N ARG A 124 -0.26 15.94 -7.76
CA ARG A 124 0.70 15.14 -6.96
C ARG A 124 0.05 13.85 -6.50
N TYR A 125 0.62 12.73 -6.91
CA TYR A 125 0.09 11.41 -6.57
C TYR A 125 0.84 10.77 -5.41
N ARG A 126 0.08 10.19 -4.47
CA ARG A 126 0.58 9.50 -3.27
C ARG A 126 0.04 8.09 -3.22
N LEU A 127 0.87 7.14 -2.80
CA LEU A 127 0.47 5.74 -2.70
C LEU A 127 -0.62 5.59 -1.62
N ALA A 128 -1.86 5.37 -2.03
CA ALA A 128 -2.97 5.16 -1.11
C ALA A 128 -3.01 3.71 -0.62
N GLN A 129 -2.68 2.77 -1.51
CA GLN A 129 -2.71 1.34 -1.21
C GLN A 129 -1.75 0.58 -2.12
N PHE A 130 -1.10 -0.46 -1.59
CA PHE A 130 -0.53 -1.51 -2.42
C PHE A 130 -1.18 -2.86 -2.11
N SER A 131 -1.06 -3.79 -3.05
CA SER A 131 -1.41 -5.20 -2.79
C SER A 131 -0.39 -6.15 -3.41
N LEU A 132 -0.10 -7.22 -2.67
CA LEU A 132 0.78 -8.31 -3.07
C LEU A 132 -0.08 -9.55 -3.34
N TRP A 133 -0.10 -9.98 -4.59
CA TRP A 133 -0.89 -11.14 -5.02
C TRP A 133 0.01 -12.36 -5.18
N SER A 134 -0.26 -13.43 -4.45
CA SER A 134 0.55 -14.65 -4.48
C SER A 134 -0.33 -15.91 -4.50
N LYS A 135 0.32 -17.06 -4.69
CA LYS A 135 -0.34 -18.37 -4.67
C LYS A 135 -0.81 -18.72 -3.27
N ARG A 136 -1.98 -19.36 -3.19
CA ARG A 136 -2.64 -19.73 -1.94
C ARG A 136 -1.74 -20.52 -0.97
N ASP A 137 -0.80 -21.31 -1.48
CA ASP A 137 0.16 -22.06 -0.66
C ASP A 137 1.03 -21.17 0.25
N ASN A 138 1.16 -19.87 -0.07
CA ASN A 138 1.89 -18.91 0.76
C ASN A 138 1.00 -18.20 1.81
N TRP A 139 -0.31 -18.51 1.88
CA TRP A 139 -1.27 -17.86 2.77
C TRP A 139 -0.85 -17.96 4.25
N ASP A 140 -0.61 -19.18 4.75
CA ASP A 140 -0.30 -19.39 6.16
C ASP A 140 1.02 -18.73 6.56
N LYS A 141 1.98 -18.69 5.63
CA LYS A 141 3.25 -18.00 5.83
C LYS A 141 3.06 -16.48 5.94
N ALA A 142 2.27 -15.89 5.04
CA ALA A 142 1.95 -14.46 5.10
C ALA A 142 1.14 -14.12 6.37
N ALA A 143 0.14 -14.94 6.70
CA ALA A 143 -0.67 -14.82 7.91
C ALA A 143 0.20 -14.84 9.17
N GLY A 144 1.10 -15.82 9.28
CA GLY A 144 2.00 -15.96 10.42
C GLY A 144 2.94 -14.77 10.59
N LEU A 145 3.51 -14.26 9.49
CA LEU A 145 4.35 -13.06 9.50
C LEU A 145 3.58 -11.84 10.00
N LEU A 146 2.39 -11.58 9.45
CA LEU A 146 1.56 -10.45 9.88
C LEU A 146 1.13 -10.58 11.34
N LYS A 147 0.66 -11.77 11.75
CA LYS A 147 0.27 -12.01 13.15
C LYS A 147 1.41 -11.80 14.14
N SER A 148 2.64 -12.19 13.77
CA SER A 148 3.80 -12.03 14.65
C SER A 148 4.15 -10.56 14.95
N ILE A 149 3.72 -9.64 14.09
CA ILE A 149 4.03 -8.20 14.18
C ILE A 149 2.82 -7.37 14.60
N LEU A 150 1.63 -7.72 14.11
CA LEU A 150 0.39 -6.97 14.30
C LEU A 150 -0.53 -7.60 15.37
N GLY A 151 -0.21 -8.78 15.87
CA GLY A 151 -1.08 -9.56 16.75
C GLY A 151 -2.22 -10.26 15.99
N GLU A 152 -3.22 -10.72 16.74
CA GLU A 152 -4.40 -11.36 16.14
C GLU A 152 -5.23 -10.36 15.32
N PRO A 153 -5.81 -10.79 14.19
CA PRO A 153 -6.60 -9.91 13.34
C PRO A 153 -7.89 -9.50 14.05
N ALA A 154 -8.28 -8.23 13.88
CA ALA A 154 -9.55 -7.70 14.36
C ALA A 154 -10.75 -8.30 13.63
N THR A 155 -10.56 -8.73 12.37
CA THR A 155 -11.57 -9.46 11.60
C THR A 155 -11.01 -10.79 11.14
N LEU A 156 -11.69 -11.89 11.49
CA LEU A 156 -11.30 -13.25 11.17
C LEU A 156 -12.46 -13.97 10.47
N ALA A 157 -12.25 -14.34 9.21
CA ALA A 157 -13.12 -15.24 8.46
C ALA A 157 -12.26 -16.21 7.65
N GLU A 158 -12.85 -17.31 7.18
CA GLU A 158 -12.14 -18.33 6.38
C GLU A 158 -11.41 -17.70 5.17
N ARG A 159 -12.12 -16.78 4.52
CA ARG A 159 -11.74 -15.99 3.33
C ARG A 159 -10.76 -14.84 3.55
N TYR A 160 -10.66 -14.36 4.79
CA TYR A 160 -10.37 -12.94 5.03
C TYR A 160 -9.81 -12.69 6.44
N LEU A 161 -8.72 -11.94 6.51
CA LEU A 161 -8.12 -11.42 7.73
C LEU A 161 -7.98 -9.90 7.65
N GLY A 162 -8.25 -9.19 8.73
CA GLY A 162 -8.13 -7.74 8.80
C GLY A 162 -7.42 -7.25 10.06
N TRP A 163 -6.49 -6.33 9.89
CA TRP A 163 -5.82 -5.56 10.94
C TRP A 163 -5.97 -4.07 10.64
N GLN A 164 -6.05 -3.28 11.70
CA GLN A 164 -6.17 -1.83 11.59
C GLN A 164 -5.42 -1.18 12.74
N ASP A 165 -4.60 -0.18 12.43
CA ASP A 165 -3.99 0.72 13.41
C ASP A 165 -4.46 2.17 13.18
N GLU A 166 -3.73 3.17 13.67
CA GLU A 166 -4.11 4.58 13.51
C GLU A 166 -3.91 5.12 12.08
N GLN A 167 -2.98 4.55 11.31
CA GLN A 167 -2.56 5.08 10.01
C GLN A 167 -2.88 4.12 8.86
N HIS A 168 -2.77 2.81 9.08
CA HIS A 168 -2.90 1.79 8.05
C HIS A 168 -4.05 0.81 8.32
N GLU A 169 -4.59 0.31 7.22
CA GLU A 169 -5.44 -0.87 7.21
C GLU A 169 -4.73 -1.96 6.41
N THR A 170 -4.56 -3.12 7.03
CA THR A 170 -3.97 -4.31 6.40
C THR A 170 -5.06 -5.37 6.26
N GLN A 171 -5.27 -5.83 5.04
CA GLN A 171 -6.24 -6.87 4.72
C GLN A 171 -5.54 -8.03 4.03
N MET A 172 -5.96 -9.24 4.33
CA MET A 172 -5.53 -10.43 3.59
C MET A 172 -6.77 -11.18 3.14
N PHE A 173 -6.91 -11.44 1.84
CA PHE A 173 -8.13 -12.05 1.30
C PHE A 173 -7.87 -12.95 0.10
N ILE A 174 -8.72 -13.97 -0.07
CA ILE A 174 -8.72 -14.85 -1.24
C ILE A 174 -9.77 -14.35 -2.23
N ASP A 175 -9.37 -14.04 -3.46
CA ASP A 175 -10.30 -13.64 -4.52
C ASP A 175 -11.25 -14.79 -4.85
N GLU A 176 -12.56 -14.51 -4.90
CA GLU A 176 -13.57 -15.50 -5.25
C GLU A 176 -13.41 -16.00 -6.69
N LYS A 177 -12.99 -15.11 -7.60
CA LYS A 177 -12.78 -15.44 -9.02
C LYS A 177 -11.51 -16.25 -9.25
N ASN A 178 -10.54 -16.13 -8.35
CA ASN A 178 -9.25 -16.79 -8.43
C ASN A 178 -8.90 -17.42 -7.06
N PRO A 179 -9.57 -18.52 -6.67
CA PRO A 179 -9.44 -19.11 -5.34
C PRO A 179 -8.06 -19.74 -5.07
N ASP A 180 -7.22 -19.84 -6.09
CA ASP A 180 -5.83 -20.32 -6.01
C ASP A 180 -4.83 -19.19 -5.68
N GLU A 181 -5.33 -17.96 -5.55
CA GLU A 181 -4.53 -16.78 -5.23
C GLU A 181 -5.13 -16.02 -4.05
N PHE A 182 -4.26 -15.34 -3.32
CA PHE A 182 -4.65 -14.41 -2.28
C PHE A 182 -3.89 -13.10 -2.44
N ALA A 183 -4.43 -12.05 -1.83
CA ALA A 183 -3.82 -10.75 -1.77
C ALA A 183 -3.56 -10.34 -0.31
N VAL A 184 -2.38 -9.76 -0.06
CA VAL A 184 -2.15 -8.88 1.11
C VAL A 184 -2.27 -7.45 0.61
N ALA A 185 -3.24 -6.69 1.10
CA ALA A 185 -3.42 -5.28 0.77
C ALA A 185 -3.12 -4.41 2.00
N ILE A 186 -2.27 -3.40 1.83
CA ILE A 186 -1.95 -2.42 2.87
C ILE A 186 -2.22 -1.03 2.31
N GLY A 187 -2.99 -0.24 3.03
CA GLY A 187 -3.28 1.13 2.61
C GLY A 187 -3.36 2.12 3.75
N ASP A 188 -3.04 3.37 3.42
CA ASP A 188 -3.18 4.52 4.28
C ASP A 188 -4.66 4.89 4.41
N GLN A 189 -5.18 4.91 5.64
CA GLN A 189 -6.59 5.14 5.90
C GLN A 189 -7.07 6.53 5.48
N ARG A 190 -6.20 7.55 5.51
CA ARG A 190 -6.55 8.92 5.10
C ARG A 190 -6.57 9.03 3.59
N LEU A 191 -5.56 8.49 2.91
CA LEU A 191 -5.47 8.53 1.46
C LEU A 191 -6.53 7.63 0.80
N ARG A 192 -6.87 6.48 1.39
CA ARG A 192 -7.94 5.61 0.87
C ARG A 192 -9.32 6.24 0.92
N LYS A 193 -9.58 7.19 1.83
CA LYS A 193 -10.83 7.97 1.83
C LYS A 193 -10.96 8.87 0.60
N LEU A 194 -9.83 9.26 0.00
CA LEU A 194 -9.79 10.06 -1.22
C LEU A 194 -10.01 9.23 -2.49
N MET A 195 -10.08 7.90 -2.39
CA MET A 195 -10.33 7.01 -3.53
C MET A 195 -11.83 6.84 -3.85
N LYS A 196 -12.72 7.43 -3.06
CA LYS A 196 -14.17 7.26 -3.15
C LYS A 196 -14.83 8.34 -3.99
#